data_AF-A0A552RDH7-F1
#
_entry.id   AF-A0A552RDH7-F1
#
_cell.length_a   1.000
_cell.length_b   1.000
_cell.length_c   1.000
_cell.angle_alpha   90.00
_cell.angle_beta   90.00
_cell.angle_gamma   90.00
#
_symmetry.space_group_name_H-M   'P 1'
#
loop_
_entity.id
_entity.type
_entity.pdbx_description
1 polymer ?
#
loop_
_entity_poly.entity_id
_entity_poly.type
_entity_poly.pdbx_seq_one_letter_code
_entity_poly.pdbx_strand_id
1 'polypeptide(L)' 'MSGLPPVLESVLQGTAATGLAYVGAVVTVAASSVLFRSPERRRDARATLTILLRRGGGKR' A
#
# COMPACT_ATOMS: atom_id res chain seq x y z
N MET A 1 2.41 -35.61 -4.54
CA MET A 1 2.00 -34.29 -4.00
C MET A 1 3.18 -33.36 -4.16
N SER A 2 3.18 -32.50 -5.17
CA SER A 2 4.27 -31.55 -5.37
C SER A 2 3.99 -30.32 -4.52
N GLY A 3 4.56 -30.29 -3.31
CA GLY A 3 4.56 -29.11 -2.47
C GLY A 3 5.46 -28.03 -3.07
N LEU A 4 5.06 -26.77 -2.93
CA LEU A 4 5.93 -25.65 -3.26
C LEU A 4 7.21 -25.76 -2.41
N PRO A 5 8.39 -25.48 -2.98
CA PRO A 5 9.61 -25.42 -2.19
C PRO A 5 9.43 -24.43 -1.03
N PRO A 6 9.89 -24.74 0.20
CA PRO A 6 9.66 -23.90 1.39
C PRO A 6 10.20 -22.47 1.25
N VAL A 7 11.22 -22.30 0.40
CA VAL A 7 11.74 -20.98 0.00
C VAL A 7 10.71 -20.19 -0.80
N LEU A 8 10.01 -20.83 -1.75
CA LEU A 8 8.97 -20.18 -2.56
C LEU A 8 7.78 -19.78 -1.69
N GLU A 9 7.39 -20.63 -0.75
CA GLU A 9 6.28 -20.35 0.18
C GLU A 9 6.59 -19.15 1.08
N SER A 10 7.80 -19.10 1.64
CA SER A 10 8.27 -17.95 2.45
C SER A 10 8.28 -16.64 1.65
N VAL A 11 8.74 -16.69 0.39
CA VAL A 11 8.74 -15.51 -0.49
C VAL A 11 7.31 -15.07 -0.82
N LEU A 12 6.40 -16.00 -1.09
CA LEU A 12 4.99 -15.70 -1.34
C LEU A 12 4.31 -15.07 -0.12
N GLN A 13 4.56 -15.61 1.08
CA GLN A 13 4.01 -15.05 2.31
C GLN A 13 4.53 -13.64 2.59
N GLY A 14 5.84 -13.41 2.42
CA GLY A 14 6.45 -12.10 2.60
C GLY A 14 5.96 -11.06 1.59
N THR A 15 5.84 -11.45 0.32
CA THR A 15 5.31 -10.57 -0.74
C THR A 15 3.82 -10.26 -0.55
N ALA A 16 3.01 -11.25 -0.16
CA ALA A 16 1.61 -11.05 0.18
C ALA A 16 1.44 -10.12 1.37
N ALA A 17 2.20 -10.32 2.45
CA ALA A 17 2.17 -9.46 3.63
C ALA A 17 2.55 -8.01 3.30
N THR A 18 3.61 -7.83 2.50
CA THR A 18 4.07 -6.49 2.07
C THR A 18 3.04 -5.81 1.17
N GLY A 19 2.43 -6.56 0.24
CA GLY A 19 1.37 -6.06 -0.63
C GLY A 19 0.13 -5.62 0.15
N LEU A 20 -0.32 -6.43 1.13
CA LEU A 20 -1.45 -6.09 1.99
C LEU A 20 -1.18 -4.86 2.85
N ALA A 21 0.03 -4.73 3.40
CA ALA A 21 0.41 -3.54 4.17
C ALA A 21 0.37 -2.27 3.31
N TYR A 22 0.86 -2.35 2.07
CA TYR A 22 0.81 -1.23 1.13
C TYR A 22 -0.63 -0.84 0.77
N VAL A 23 -1.47 -1.82 0.42
CA VAL A 23 -2.88 -1.59 0.09
C VAL A 23 -3.62 -0.98 1.29
N GLY A 24 -3.40 -1.52 2.49
CA GLY A 24 -3.99 -0.99 3.73
C GLY A 24 -3.59 0.46 4.00
N ALA A 25 -2.31 0.81 3.79
CA ALA A 25 -1.84 2.18 3.94
C ALA A 25 -2.51 3.13 2.92
N VAL A 26 -2.59 2.73 1.65
CA VAL A 26 -3.25 3.52 0.60
C VAL A 26 -4.73 3.74 0.91
N VAL A 27 -5.46 2.68 1.31
CA VAL A 27 -6.88 2.78 1.68
C VAL A 27 -7.09 3.71 2.87
N THR A 28 -6.25 3.61 3.89
CA THR A 28 -6.33 4.47 5.09
C THR A 28 -6.12 5.94 4.76
N VAL A 29 -5.14 6.24 3.90
CA VAL A 29 -4.86 7.61 3.44
C VAL A 29 -5.97 8.13 2.54
N ALA A 30 -6.51 7.30 1.65
CA ALA A 30 -7.65 7.65 0.80
C ALA A 30 -8.90 7.97 1.64
N ALA A 31 -9.21 7.12 2.62
CA ALA A 31 -10.30 7.34 3.56
C ALA A 31 -10.09 8.65 4.34
N SER A 32 -8.88 8.90 4.83
CA SER A 32 -8.52 10.14 5.51
C SER A 32 -8.73 11.38 4.62
N SER A 33 -8.37 11.29 3.33
CA SER A 33 -8.59 12.39 2.37
C SER A 33 -10.08 12.72 2.15
N VAL A 34 -11.00 11.80 2.42
CA VAL A 34 -12.45 12.02 2.29
C VAL A 34 -13.05 12.46 3.63
N LEU A 35 -12.70 11.76 4.71
CA LEU A 35 -13.27 11.93 6.04
C LEU A 35 -12.86 13.25 6.71
N PHE A 36 -11.67 13.79 6.44
CA PHE A 36 -11.27 15.05 7.06
C PHE A 36 -12.10 16.21 6.53
N ARG A 37 -12.77 16.92 7.44
CA ARG A 37 -13.59 18.11 7.16
C ARG A 37 -12.75 19.36 6.87
N SER A 38 -11.49 19.37 7.30
CA SER A 38 -10.52 20.43 7.04
C SER A 38 -9.93 20.30 5.63
N PRO A 39 -9.98 21.37 4.79
CA PRO A 39 -9.41 21.35 3.45
C PRO A 39 -7.88 21.20 3.46
N GLU A 40 -7.19 21.71 4.48
CA GLU A 40 -5.74 21.52 4.63
C GLU A 40 -5.38 20.05 4.87
N ARG A 41 -6.09 19.36 5.77
CA ARG A 41 -5.86 17.93 6.03
C ARG A 41 -6.14 17.04 4.82
N ARG A 42 -7.09 17.42 3.97
CA ARG A 42 -7.34 16.71 2.69
C ARG A 42 -6.16 16.86 1.73
N ARG A 43 -5.52 18.03 1.69
CA ARG A 43 -4.38 18.31 0.79
C ARG A 43 -3.16 17.48 1.17
N ASP A 44 -2.85 17.40 2.46
CA ASP A 44 -1.73 16.57 2.96
C ASP A 44 -1.96 15.07 2.74
N ALA A 45 -3.20 14.60 2.96
CA ALA A 45 -3.57 13.22 2.66
C ALA A 45 -3.41 12.90 1.16
N ARG A 46 -3.83 13.78 0.26
CA ARG A 46 -3.62 13.62 -1.20
C ARG A 46 -2.15 13.65 -1.59
N ALA A 47 -1.34 14.53 -0.99
CA ALA A 47 0.10 14.57 -1.24
C ALA A 47 0.78 13.25 -0.82
N THR A 48 0.42 12.74 0.35
CA THR A 48 0.90 11.44 0.87
C THR A 48 0.46 10.29 -0.04
N LEU A 49 -0.82 10.27 -0.46
CA LEU A 49 -1.35 9.27 -1.39
C LEU A 49 -0.60 9.31 -2.72
N THR A 50 -0.35 10.52 -3.24
CA THR A 50 0.38 10.72 -4.49
C THR A 50 1.80 10.15 -4.37
N ILE A 51 2.51 10.43 -3.27
CA ILE A 51 3.85 9.88 -3.03
C ILE A 51 3.82 8.35 -2.95
N LEU A 52 2.87 7.77 -2.21
CA LEU A 52 2.71 6.31 -2.10
C LEU A 52 2.47 5.67 -3.47
N LEU A 53 1.57 6.23 -4.28
CA LEU A 53 1.25 5.72 -5.62
C LEU A 53 2.40 5.93 -6.61
N ARG A 54 3.08 7.09 -6.58
CA ARG A 54 4.23 7.37 -7.45
C ARG A 54 5.43 6.49 -7.13
N ARG A 55 5.63 6.17 -5.85
CA ARG A 55 6.69 5.27 -5.40
C ARG A 55 6.38 3.80 -5.71
N GLY A 56 5.10 3.42 -5.74
CA GLY A 56 4.65 2.09 -6.18
C GLY A 56 4.78 1.86 -7.69
N GLY A 57 4.62 2.92 -8.51
CA GLY A 57 4.82 2.87 -9.97
C GLY A 57 6.27 3.06 -10.44
N GLY A 58 7.21 3.30 -9.52
CA GLY A 58 8.63 3.50 -9.78
C GLY A 58 9.42 2.19 -9.88
N LYS A 59 8.98 1.27 -10.74
CA LYS A 59 9.78 0.13 -11.19
C LYS A 59 9.86 0.21 -12.71
N ARG A 60 10.76 1.06 -13.20
CA ARG A 60 11.42 0.85 -14.50
C ARG A 60 12.57 -0.10 -14.28
#